data_AF-A0A820C838-F1
#
_entry.id   AF-A0A820C838-F1
#
_cell.length_a   1.000
_cell.length_b   1.000
_cell.length_c   1.000
_cell.angle_alpha   90.00
_cell.angle_beta   90.00
_cell.angle_gamma   90.00
#
_symmetry.space_group_name_H-M   'P 1'
#
loop_
_entity.id
_entity.type
_entity.pdbx_description
1 polymer ?
#
loop_
_entity_poly.entity_id
_entity_poly.type
_entity_poly.pdbx_seq_one_letter_code
_entity_poly.pdbx_strand_id
1 'polypeptide(L)'
;FSFAFWIKPQLLSGTLIHLSTSSLGTGTTCFPLLAFASNGSIIAQVLLTNGIIVSAIGPLLPTSSSSWIPIVQTWSSNNGLKLYINNTLVSSAVATTFLTSNSTMNYLTLGNCLNGCSSCTNGLLVSPGSFSGAIDEWLVFSRELNEDDVCAHFNAR
;
A
#
# COMPACT_ATOMS: atom_id res chain seq x y z
N PHE A 1 0.37 5.91 -10.27
CA PHE A 1 -0.49 6.37 -9.16
C PHE A 1 0.37 6.57 -7.92
N SER A 2 -0.16 7.26 -6.92
CA SER A 2 0.46 7.31 -5.60
C SER A 2 -0.59 7.33 -4.49
N PHE A 3 -0.23 6.79 -3.34
CA PHE A 3 -0.94 6.94 -2.08
C PHE A 3 -0.01 7.58 -1.08
N ALA A 4 -0.48 8.61 -0.39
CA ALA A 4 0.25 9.27 0.70
C ALA A 4 -0.70 9.43 1.88
N PHE A 5 -0.23 9.10 3.08
CA PHE A 5 -1.00 9.21 4.32
C PHE A 5 -0.10 9.03 5.53
N TRP A 6 -0.62 9.37 6.71
CA TRP A 6 0.02 9.10 7.98
C TRP A 6 -0.59 7.88 8.65
N ILE A 7 0.24 7.09 9.31
CA ILE A 7 -0.21 6.02 10.19
C ILE A 7 0.36 6.15 11.59
N LYS A 8 -0.39 5.62 12.55
CA LYS A 8 0.07 5.40 13.91
C LYS A 8 -0.30 3.98 14.33
N PRO A 9 0.55 2.98 14.03
CA PRO A 9 0.24 1.57 14.24
C PRO A 9 0.24 1.21 15.73
N GLN A 10 -0.79 0.51 16.19
CA GLN A 10 -0.78 -0.20 17.48
C GLN A 10 -0.14 -1.59 17.34
N LEU A 11 -0.39 -2.24 16.20
CA LEU A 11 0.19 -3.53 15.82
C LEU A 11 0.77 -3.44 14.41
N LEU A 12 1.88 -4.13 14.16
CA LEU A 12 2.49 -4.26 12.83
C LEU A 12 1.86 -5.41 12.05
N SER A 13 0.55 -5.34 11.87
CA SER A 13 -0.24 -6.39 11.21
C SER A 13 -1.42 -5.80 10.45
N GLY A 14 -1.92 -6.56 9.48
CA GLY A 14 -3.11 -6.22 8.73
C GLY A 14 -2.83 -5.37 7.49
N THR A 15 -3.92 -4.99 6.83
CA THR A 15 -3.93 -4.36 5.52
C THR A 15 -4.25 -2.87 5.65
N LEU A 16 -3.41 -2.04 5.05
CA LEU A 16 -3.60 -0.58 5.00
C LEU A 16 -4.41 -0.18 3.77
N ILE A 17 -4.04 -0.67 2.59
CA ILE A 17 -4.77 -0.40 1.34
C ILE A 17 -5.00 -1.73 0.64
N HIS A 18 -6.25 -2.02 0.31
CA HIS A 18 -6.64 -3.17 -0.48
C HIS A 18 -7.34 -2.72 -1.75
N LEU A 19 -7.00 -3.35 -2.88
CA LEU A 19 -7.66 -3.13 -4.16
C LEU A 19 -8.55 -4.31 -4.49
N SER A 20 -9.74 -4.04 -5.03
CA SER A 20 -10.66 -5.07 -5.50
C SER A 20 -11.51 -4.58 -6.67
N THR A 21 -12.01 -5.50 -7.49
CA THR A 21 -12.99 -5.17 -8.56
C THR A 21 -14.44 -5.31 -8.09
N SER A 22 -14.66 -5.64 -6.82
CA SER A 22 -15.97 -5.68 -6.15
C SER A 22 -15.96 -4.83 -4.89
N SER A 23 -17.11 -4.24 -4.55
CA SER A 23 -17.33 -3.46 -3.32
C SER A 23 -17.22 -4.28 -2.04
N LEU A 24 -17.21 -5.62 -2.15
CA LEU A 24 -17.05 -6.54 -1.03
C LEU A 24 -15.57 -6.87 -0.71
N GLY A 25 -14.62 -6.23 -1.40
CA GLY A 25 -13.19 -6.52 -1.26
C GLY A 25 -12.71 -7.74 -2.05
N THR A 26 -13.55 -8.32 -2.92
CA THR A 26 -13.25 -9.52 -3.70
C THR A 26 -13.25 -9.24 -5.22
N GLY A 27 -13.31 -10.27 -6.06
CA GLY A 27 -13.51 -10.13 -7.51
C GLY A 27 -12.43 -10.82 -8.32
N THR A 28 -12.43 -10.57 -9.64
CA THR A 28 -11.46 -11.15 -10.58
C THR A 28 -10.05 -10.62 -10.35
N THR A 29 -9.93 -9.41 -9.81
CA THR A 29 -8.67 -8.87 -9.31
C THR A 29 -8.91 -8.31 -7.93
N CYS A 30 -8.24 -8.89 -6.94
CA CYS A 30 -8.19 -8.32 -5.62
C CYS A 30 -6.89 -8.72 -4.93
N PHE A 31 -6.25 -7.75 -4.28
CA PHE A 31 -5.00 -7.92 -3.55
C PHE A 31 -4.70 -6.67 -2.71
N PRO A 32 -3.96 -6.84 -1.60
CA PRO A 32 -3.44 -5.73 -0.81
C PRO A 32 -2.37 -4.96 -1.59
N LEU A 33 -2.55 -3.64 -1.70
CA LEU A 33 -1.54 -2.72 -2.24
C LEU A 33 -0.50 -2.36 -1.19
N LEU A 34 -0.93 -2.22 0.07
CA LEU A 34 -0.06 -1.84 1.18
C LEU A 34 -0.54 -2.52 2.46
N ALA A 35 0.36 -3.23 3.13
CA ALA A 35 0.03 -4.02 4.31
C ALA A 35 1.31 -4.38 5.10
N PHE A 36 1.15 -5.08 6.23
CA PHE A 36 2.25 -5.63 7.01
C PHE A 36 2.46 -7.13 6.74
N ALA A 37 3.70 -7.54 6.55
CA ALA A 37 4.09 -8.95 6.49
C ALA A 37 3.98 -9.62 7.88
N SER A 38 4.12 -10.95 7.93
CA SER A 38 4.12 -11.71 9.20
C SER A 38 5.24 -11.31 10.14
N ASN A 39 6.37 -10.84 9.62
CA ASN A 39 7.47 -10.35 10.43
C ASN A 39 7.25 -8.89 10.91
N GLY A 40 6.16 -8.23 10.51
CA GLY A 40 5.86 -6.83 10.83
C GLY A 40 6.45 -5.79 9.88
N SER A 41 7.13 -6.22 8.81
CA SER A 41 7.65 -5.29 7.81
C SER A 41 6.50 -4.72 6.99
N ILE A 42 6.53 -3.41 6.71
CA ILE A 42 5.56 -2.82 5.79
C ILE A 42 5.92 -3.19 4.35
N ILE A 43 4.94 -3.61 3.56
CA ILE A 43 5.12 -4.04 2.18
C ILE A 43 4.16 -3.26 1.29
N ALA A 44 4.72 -2.56 0.29
CA ALA A 44 3.96 -2.08 -0.86
C ALA A 44 4.01 -3.12 -1.97
N GLN A 45 2.90 -3.31 -2.68
CA GLN A 45 2.77 -4.31 -3.74
C GLN A 45 2.01 -3.76 -4.94
N VAL A 46 2.29 -4.38 -6.09
CA VAL A 46 1.50 -4.26 -7.32
C VAL A 46 1.37 -5.64 -7.96
N LEU A 47 0.19 -5.93 -8.52
CA LEU A 47 -0.04 -7.09 -9.36
C LEU A 47 0.25 -6.70 -10.81
N LEU A 48 1.13 -7.43 -11.49
CA LEU A 48 1.44 -7.22 -12.91
C LEU A 48 0.37 -7.89 -13.80
N THR A 49 0.28 -7.49 -15.07
CA THR A 49 -0.72 -8.04 -16.01
C THR A 49 -0.54 -9.53 -16.30
N ASN A 50 0.64 -10.10 -16.03
CA ASN A 50 0.92 -11.52 -16.13
C ASN A 50 0.62 -12.32 -14.84
N GLY A 51 0.00 -11.68 -13.84
CA GLY A 51 -0.39 -12.32 -12.57
C GLY A 51 0.71 -12.39 -11.50
N ILE A 52 1.91 -11.86 -11.77
CA ILE A 52 3.00 -11.82 -10.78
C ILE A 52 2.81 -10.63 -9.84
N ILE A 53 2.94 -10.87 -8.53
CA ILE A 53 3.00 -9.77 -7.54
C ILE A 53 4.44 -9.34 -7.35
N VAL A 54 4.69 -8.05 -7.52
CA VAL A 54 5.97 -7.41 -7.21
C VAL A 54 5.81 -6.62 -5.91
N SER A 55 6.83 -6.69 -5.05
CA SER A 55 6.79 -6.09 -3.71
C SER A 55 8.02 -5.21 -3.46
N ALA A 56 7.80 -4.04 -2.86
CA ALA A 56 8.83 -3.24 -2.23
C ALA A 56 8.68 -3.39 -0.70
N ILE A 57 9.69 -4.01 -0.07
CA ILE A 57 9.66 -4.37 1.35
C ILE A 57 10.40 -3.29 2.13
N GLY A 58 9.69 -2.64 3.06
CA GLY A 58 10.24 -1.66 3.99
C GLY A 58 10.68 -2.30 5.32
N PRO A 59 11.18 -1.47 6.25
CA PRO A 59 11.59 -1.89 7.58
C PRO A 59 10.40 -2.23 8.50
N LEU A 60 10.73 -2.73 9.71
CA LEU A 60 9.81 -2.71 10.84
C LEU A 60 9.58 -1.28 11.28
N LEU A 61 8.31 -0.91 11.49
CA LEU A 61 7.94 0.40 11.99
C LEU A 61 7.90 0.42 13.52
N PRO A 62 8.18 1.57 14.16
CA PRO A 62 7.93 1.71 15.58
C PRO A 62 6.43 1.62 15.89
N THR A 63 6.07 0.91 16.96
CA THR A 63 4.68 0.78 17.45
C THR A 63 4.36 1.77 18.58
N SER A 64 5.08 2.90 18.65
CA SER A 64 4.82 3.91 19.69
C SER A 64 3.49 4.61 19.43
N SER A 65 2.65 4.70 20.48
CA SER A 65 1.34 5.37 20.43
C SER A 65 1.42 6.90 20.22
N SER A 66 2.63 7.47 20.15
CA SER A 66 2.91 8.90 20.10
C SER A 66 3.43 9.42 18.75
N SER A 67 3.91 8.56 17.85
CA SER A 67 4.58 9.02 16.62
C SER A 67 3.77 8.67 15.38
N TRP A 68 3.33 9.70 14.65
CA TRP A 68 2.80 9.53 13.30
C TRP A 68 3.94 9.24 12.32
N ILE A 69 3.70 8.32 11.41
CA ILE A 69 4.67 7.87 10.40
C ILE A 69 4.05 8.16 9.03
N PRO A 70 4.64 9.05 8.22
CA PRO A 70 4.19 9.29 6.87
C PRO A 70 4.65 8.13 5.98
N ILE A 71 3.71 7.58 5.22
CA ILE A 71 3.91 6.48 4.30
C ILE A 71 3.50 6.93 2.91
N VAL A 72 4.35 6.65 1.92
CA VAL A 72 4.02 6.84 0.51
C VAL A 72 4.31 5.60 -0.29
N GLN A 73 3.31 5.13 -1.03
CA GLN A 73 3.51 4.18 -2.11
C GLN A 73 3.37 4.94 -3.43
N THR A 74 4.34 4.82 -4.32
CA THR A 74 4.23 5.33 -5.69
C THR A 74 4.49 4.24 -6.72
N TRP A 75 3.84 4.35 -7.86
CA TRP A 75 4.08 3.47 -9.00
C TRP A 75 3.93 4.19 -10.34
N SER A 76 4.84 3.91 -11.27
CA SER A 76 4.66 4.16 -12.70
C SER A 76 5.30 3.04 -13.53
N SER A 77 4.91 2.91 -14.78
CA SER A 77 5.50 1.94 -15.71
C SER A 77 6.99 2.20 -15.97
N ASN A 78 7.46 3.44 -15.81
CA ASN A 78 8.83 3.84 -16.12
C ASN A 78 9.75 3.70 -14.91
N ASN A 79 9.25 3.97 -13.70
CA ASN A 79 10.06 4.02 -12.49
C ASN A 79 9.78 2.87 -11.50
N GLY A 80 8.82 2.00 -11.82
CA GLY A 80 8.45 0.87 -10.98
C GLY A 80 7.72 1.29 -9.71
N LEU A 81 7.67 0.37 -8.75
CA LEU A 81 7.06 0.55 -7.44
C LEU A 81 8.09 1.12 -6.46
N LYS A 82 7.70 2.12 -5.67
CA LYS A 82 8.53 2.72 -4.62
C LYS A 82 7.75 2.86 -3.33
N LEU A 83 8.46 2.71 -2.22
CA LEU A 83 7.95 2.89 -0.87
C LEU A 83 8.81 3.91 -0.14
N TYR A 84 8.17 4.97 0.36
CA TYR A 84 8.78 5.99 1.18
C TYR A 84 8.21 5.96 2.59
N ILE A 85 9.09 6.18 3.57
CA ILE A 85 8.75 6.25 5.00
C ILE A 85 9.54 7.41 5.59
N ASN A 86 8.88 8.29 6.35
CA ASN A 86 9.52 9.52 6.86
C ASN A 86 10.24 10.28 5.73
N ASN A 87 9.54 10.42 4.60
CA ASN A 87 9.98 11.13 3.38
C ASN A 87 11.21 10.53 2.68
N THR A 88 11.73 9.39 3.17
CA THR A 88 12.92 8.74 2.63
C THR A 88 12.51 7.53 1.80
N LEU A 89 13.09 7.35 0.62
CA LEU A 89 12.91 6.13 -0.17
C LEU A 89 13.55 4.95 0.57
N VAL A 90 12.74 4.02 1.08
CA VAL A 90 13.23 2.86 1.82
C VAL A 90 13.32 1.59 0.97
N SER A 91 12.55 1.52 -0.12
CA SER A 91 12.50 0.33 -0.97
C SER A 91 11.95 0.66 -2.34
N SER A 92 12.39 -0.10 -3.35
CA SER A 92 11.85 -0.03 -4.70
C SER A 92 11.89 -1.39 -5.37
N ALA A 93 11.04 -1.58 -6.38
CA ALA A 93 10.99 -2.80 -7.16
C ALA A 93 10.60 -2.50 -8.62
N VAL A 94 11.21 -3.24 -9.55
CA VAL A 94 10.91 -3.12 -10.98
C VAL A 94 9.52 -3.69 -11.26
N ALA A 95 8.61 -2.82 -11.68
CA ALA A 95 7.24 -3.18 -12.02
C ALA A 95 6.76 -2.34 -13.21
N THR A 96 6.80 -2.90 -14.42
CA THR A 96 6.53 -2.15 -15.66
C THR A 96 5.05 -2.12 -16.05
N THR A 97 4.22 -2.94 -15.40
CA THR A 97 2.76 -2.98 -15.63
C THR A 97 2.01 -3.00 -14.30
N PHE A 98 0.72 -2.72 -14.36
CA PHE A 98 -0.18 -2.81 -13.21
C PHE A 98 -1.53 -3.35 -13.67
N LEU A 99 -1.96 -4.46 -13.08
CA LEU A 99 -3.23 -5.08 -13.37
C LEU A 99 -4.33 -4.42 -12.54
N THR A 100 -5.28 -3.84 -13.24
CA THR A 100 -6.55 -3.35 -12.70
C THR A 100 -7.70 -3.92 -13.50
N SER A 101 -8.94 -3.64 -13.12
CA SER A 101 -10.12 -3.98 -13.89
C SER A 101 -10.07 -3.59 -15.38
N ASN A 102 -9.37 -2.50 -15.74
CA ASN A 102 -9.29 -1.87 -17.07
C ASN A 102 -10.63 -1.47 -17.75
N SER A 103 -11.78 -1.97 -17.28
CA SER A 103 -13.11 -1.74 -17.88
C SER A 103 -14.22 -1.45 -16.86
N THR A 104 -13.98 -1.68 -15.57
CA THR A 104 -14.94 -1.39 -14.49
C THR A 104 -14.29 -0.56 -13.38
N MET A 105 -15.06 -0.02 -12.45
CA MET A 105 -14.48 0.68 -11.29
C MET A 105 -13.68 -0.30 -10.42
N ASN A 106 -12.53 0.15 -9.92
CA ASN A 106 -11.83 -0.51 -8.83
C ASN A 106 -12.29 0.11 -7.51
N TYR A 107 -12.34 -0.71 -6.48
CA TYR A 107 -12.60 -0.31 -5.11
C TYR A 107 -11.29 -0.33 -4.34
N LEU A 108 -11.09 0.70 -3.52
CA LEU A 108 -10.01 0.76 -2.54
C LEU A 108 -10.63 0.76 -1.15
N THR A 109 -10.17 -0.14 -0.28
CA THR A 109 -10.52 -0.10 1.15
C THR A 109 -9.31 0.31 1.96
N LEU A 110 -9.57 1.09 3.01
CA LEU A 110 -8.56 1.64 3.90
C LEU A 110 -8.65 0.93 5.27
N GLY A 111 -7.51 0.42 5.75
CA GLY A 111 -7.38 -0.24 7.05
C GLY A 111 -8.02 -1.62 7.16
N ASN A 112 -8.51 -2.21 6.06
CA ASN A 112 -8.99 -3.60 6.02
C ASN A 112 -9.06 -4.11 4.57
N CYS A 113 -9.34 -5.41 4.40
CA CYS A 113 -9.56 -6.08 3.11
C CYS A 113 -10.99 -6.66 2.95
N LEU A 114 -11.94 -6.31 3.82
CA LEU A 114 -13.31 -6.86 3.85
C LEU A 114 -13.31 -8.41 3.72
N ASN A 115 -14.09 -8.96 2.79
CA ASN A 115 -14.13 -10.40 2.51
C ASN A 115 -12.93 -10.88 1.68
N GLY A 116 -12.10 -9.96 1.19
CA GLY A 116 -10.89 -10.25 0.43
C GLY A 116 -9.77 -10.85 1.27
N CYS A 117 -9.77 -10.63 2.59
CA CYS A 117 -8.71 -11.14 3.46
C CYS A 117 -8.53 -12.66 3.38
N SER A 118 -9.61 -13.42 3.15
CA SER A 118 -9.57 -14.89 3.07
C SER A 118 -9.60 -15.45 1.65
N SER A 119 -9.81 -14.61 0.62
CA SER A 119 -10.13 -15.06 -0.74
C SER A 119 -9.23 -14.49 -1.83
N CYS A 120 -8.55 -13.37 -1.55
CA CYS A 120 -7.69 -12.69 -2.52
C CYS A 120 -6.27 -13.25 -2.51
N THR A 121 -5.53 -12.96 -3.58
CA THR A 121 -4.09 -13.26 -3.61
C THR A 121 -3.38 -12.26 -2.69
N ASN A 122 -2.58 -12.77 -1.76
CA ASN A 122 -1.94 -11.95 -0.72
C ASN A 122 -0.43 -11.72 -0.94
N GLY A 123 0.15 -12.26 -2.02
CA GLY A 123 1.58 -12.15 -2.28
C GLY A 123 2.43 -12.60 -1.09
N LEU A 124 3.34 -11.72 -0.63
CA LEU A 124 4.19 -11.96 0.55
C LEU A 124 3.49 -11.76 1.91
N LEU A 125 2.18 -11.51 1.94
CA LEU A 125 1.45 -11.29 3.18
C LEU A 125 0.86 -12.61 3.67
N VAL A 126 1.16 -12.95 4.92
CA VAL A 126 0.80 -14.24 5.52
C VAL A 126 -0.39 -14.10 6.49
N SER A 127 -0.78 -12.88 6.87
CA SER A 127 -1.93 -12.62 7.76
C SER A 127 -2.70 -11.36 7.34
N PRO A 128 -3.40 -11.39 6.19
CA PRO A 128 -4.31 -10.32 5.79
C PRO A 128 -5.42 -10.14 6.84
N GLY A 129 -5.70 -8.88 7.19
CA GLY A 129 -6.67 -8.55 8.24
C GLY A 129 -6.84 -7.04 8.40
N SER A 130 -7.61 -6.63 9.40
CA SER A 130 -7.79 -5.20 9.70
C SER A 130 -6.53 -4.61 10.31
N PHE A 131 -6.19 -3.40 9.89
CA PHE A 131 -5.15 -2.59 10.51
C PHE A 131 -5.61 -2.13 11.91
N SER A 132 -4.72 -2.20 12.88
CA SER A 132 -4.93 -1.70 14.24
C SER A 132 -4.06 -0.47 14.46
N GLY A 133 -4.67 0.70 14.51
CA GLY A 133 -3.99 1.98 14.63
C GLY A 133 -4.85 3.16 14.19
N ALA A 134 -4.23 4.32 14.05
CA ALA A 134 -4.85 5.50 13.46
C ALA A 134 -4.29 5.76 12.06
N ILE A 135 -5.12 6.34 11.19
CA ILE A 135 -4.75 6.79 9.84
C ILE A 135 -5.21 8.24 9.71
N ASP A 136 -4.39 9.09 9.11
CA ASP A 136 -4.73 10.48 8.81
C ASP A 136 -4.24 10.89 7.42
N GLU A 137 -4.87 11.92 6.87
CA GLU A 137 -4.54 12.55 5.57
C GLU A 137 -4.42 11.58 4.40
N TRP A 138 -5.46 10.77 4.17
CA TRP A 138 -5.47 9.85 3.04
C TRP A 138 -5.60 10.57 1.70
N LEU A 139 -4.54 10.51 0.89
CA LEU A 139 -4.45 11.14 -0.41
C LEU A 139 -4.17 10.13 -1.51
N VAL A 140 -4.84 10.32 -2.64
CA VAL A 140 -4.74 9.48 -3.83
C VAL A 140 -4.37 10.35 -5.03
N PHE A 141 -3.30 9.98 -5.72
CA PHE A 141 -2.82 10.69 -6.90
C PHE A 141 -2.89 9.79 -8.12
N SER A 142 -3.39 10.34 -9.23
CA SER A 142 -3.40 9.66 -10.54
C SER A 142 -2.01 9.55 -11.17
N ARG A 143 -1.00 10.24 -10.62
CA ARG A 143 0.40 10.23 -11.08
C ARG A 143 1.34 9.62 -10.03
N GLU A 144 2.55 9.28 -10.46
CA GLU A 144 3.67 9.05 -9.54
C GLU A 144 4.06 10.39 -8.89
N LEU A 145 4.25 10.38 -7.57
CA LEU A 145 4.97 11.44 -6.85
C LEU A 145 6.48 11.12 -6.92
N ASN A 146 7.28 12.13 -7.25
CA ASN A 146 8.73 12.02 -7.15
C ASN A 146 9.20 12.35 -5.72
N GLU A 147 10.51 12.31 -5.50
CA GLU A 147 11.09 12.59 -4.18
C GLU A 147 10.80 14.02 -3.69
N ASP A 148 10.85 15.01 -4.58
CA ASP A 148 10.53 16.41 -4.26
C ASP A 148 9.06 16.58 -3.84
N ASP A 149 8.13 15.94 -4.56
CA ASP A 149 6.71 15.92 -4.22
C ASP A 149 6.49 15.33 -2.82
N VAL A 150 7.14 14.21 -2.51
CA VAL A 150 7.05 13.54 -1.21
C VAL A 150 7.59 14.43 -0.09
N CYS A 151 8.75 15.06 -0.31
CA CYS A 151 9.35 15.97 0.67
C CYS A 151 8.48 17.20 0.89
N ALA A 152 8.00 17.84 -0.20
CA ALA A 152 7.13 19.00 -0.11
C ALA A 152 5.82 18.69 0.63
N HIS A 153 5.28 17.48 0.47
CA HIS A 153 4.01 17.11 1.07
C HIS A 153 4.08 17.04 2.60
N PHE A 154 5.09 16.39 3.16
CA PHE A 154 5.18 16.18 4.62
C PHE A 154 6.03 17.21 5.36
N ASN A 155 6.78 18.08 4.66
CA ASN A 155 7.48 19.22 5.27
C ASN A 155 6.62 20.49 5.33
N ALA A 156 5.44 20.52 4.69
CA ALA A 156 4.54 21.66 4.71
C ALA A 156 3.77 21.83 6.05
N ARG A 157 4.09 21.02 7.07
CA ARG A 157 3.44 21.04 8.39
C ARG A 157 4.43 20.80 9.52
#